data_AF-A0A7X8Z6N4-F1
#
_entry.id   AF-A0A7X8Z6N4-F1
#
_cell.length_a   1.000
_cell.length_b   1.000
_cell.length_c   1.000
_cell.angle_alpha   90.00
_cell.angle_beta   90.00
_cell.angle_gamma   90.00
#
_symmetry.space_group_name_H-M   'P 1'
#
loop_
_entity.id
_entity.type
_entity.pdbx_description
1 polymer ?
#
loop_
_entity_poly.entity_id
_entity_poly.type
_entity_poly.pdbx_seq_one_letter_code
_entity_poly.pdbx_strand_id
1 'polypeptide(L)'
;MAGLVETIVRQVADNLVDNFLFRLMRDPYVENLWELVATTMKVTPLHLVETVLRAEKGKPLGRPFGSVYHFSPWQELMFNPVHLYRLPVREEKMVKTQVTIGPAAKKPLKLEIPLLITGMSYGGALSKKARIALAR
;
A
#
# COMPACT_ATOMS: atom_id res chain seq x y z
N MET A 1 -25.85 14.87 -48.66
CA MET A 1 -24.81 13.90 -48.27
C MET A 1 -24.59 13.81 -46.76
N ALA A 2 -24.64 14.90 -45.97
CA ALA A 2 -24.42 14.86 -44.52
C ALA A 2 -25.49 14.09 -43.70
N GLY A 3 -26.79 14.26 -43.98
CA GLY A 3 -27.86 13.62 -43.18
C GLY A 3 -28.00 12.09 -43.36
N LEU A 4 -27.51 11.54 -44.47
CA LEU A 4 -27.54 10.10 -44.74
C LEU A 4 -26.45 9.37 -43.94
N VAL A 5 -25.27 9.99 -43.80
CA VAL A 5 -24.19 9.51 -42.93
C VAL A 5 -24.62 9.56 -41.47
N GLU A 6 -25.27 10.63 -41.02
CA GLU A 6 -25.76 10.74 -39.65
C GLU A 6 -26.78 9.65 -39.30
N THR A 7 -27.71 9.35 -40.22
CA THR A 7 -28.74 8.33 -40.00
C THR A 7 -28.12 6.93 -39.90
N ILE A 8 -27.13 6.62 -40.76
CA ILE A 8 -26.41 5.34 -40.72
C ILE A 8 -25.60 5.21 -39.43
N VAL A 9 -24.89 6.26 -39.01
CA VAL A 9 -24.11 6.25 -37.76
C VAL A 9 -25.03 6.04 -36.55
N ARG A 10 -26.19 6.72 -36.52
CA ARG A 10 -27.18 6.56 -35.45
C ARG A 10 -27.74 5.16 -35.41
N GLN A 11 -28.13 4.59 -36.56
CA GLN A 11 -28.67 3.23 -36.62
C GLN A 11 -27.63 2.17 -36.22
N VAL A 12 -26.36 2.36 -36.58
CA VAL A 12 -25.28 1.47 -36.13
C VAL A 12 -25.06 1.62 -34.62
N ALA A 13 -25.04 2.84 -34.09
CA ALA A 13 -24.89 3.09 -32.66
C ALA A 13 -26.05 2.50 -31.85
N ASP A 14 -27.30 2.73 -32.26
CA ASP A 14 -28.50 2.21 -31.58
C ASP A 14 -28.46 0.68 -31.55
N ASN A 15 -28.17 0.03 -32.68
CA ASN A 15 -28.05 -1.43 -32.72
C ASN A 15 -26.92 -1.97 -31.84
N LEU A 16 -25.78 -1.27 -31.77
CA LEU A 16 -24.67 -1.67 -30.90
C LEU A 16 -25.02 -1.51 -29.42
N VAL A 17 -25.65 -0.39 -29.05
CA VAL A 17 -26.09 -0.09 -27.68
C VAL A 17 -27.18 -1.07 -27.25
N ASP A 18 -28.19 -1.32 -28.08
CA ASP A 18 -29.27 -2.24 -27.78
C ASP A 18 -28.74 -3.66 -27.56
N ASN A 19 -27.88 -4.16 -28.45
CA ASN A 19 -27.29 -5.49 -28.30
C ASN A 19 -26.44 -5.60 -27.03
N PHE A 20 -25.72 -4.54 -26.67
CA PHE A 20 -24.96 -4.50 -25.43
C PHE A 20 -25.87 -4.50 -24.19
N LEU A 21 -26.92 -3.67 -24.18
CA LEU A 21 -27.88 -3.59 -23.07
C LEU A 21 -28.66 -4.90 -22.91
N PHE A 22 -29.10 -5.53 -24.01
CA PHE A 22 -29.79 -6.81 -23.97
C PHE A 22 -28.92 -7.91 -23.34
N ARG A 23 -27.63 -7.98 -23.72
CA ARG A 23 -26.68 -8.91 -23.10
C ARG A 23 -26.48 -8.62 -21.61
N LEU A 24 -26.26 -7.36 -21.25
CA LEU A 24 -26.07 -6.95 -19.86
C LEU A 24 -27.30 -7.26 -18.98
N MET A 25 -28.51 -7.28 -19.54
CA MET A 25 -29.73 -7.56 -18.77
C MET A 25 -30.17 -9.03 -18.78
N ARG A 26 -29.85 -9.80 -19.81
CA ARG A 26 -30.35 -11.19 -19.98
C ARG A 26 -29.30 -12.26 -19.71
N ASP A 27 -28.02 -11.96 -19.89
CA ASP A 27 -26.97 -12.96 -19.74
C ASP A 27 -26.85 -13.40 -18.27
N PRO A 28 -26.61 -14.70 -18.01
CA PRO A 28 -26.39 -15.22 -16.66
C PRO A 28 -25.30 -14.44 -15.93
N TYR A 29 -25.51 -14.17 -14.64
CA TYR A 29 -24.65 -13.28 -13.85
C TYR A 29 -23.15 -13.61 -13.90
N VAL A 30 -22.78 -14.88 -14.01
CA VAL A 30 -21.38 -15.34 -14.03
C VAL A 30 -20.64 -14.92 -15.32
N GLU A 31 -21.35 -14.83 -16.43
CA GLU A 31 -20.79 -14.47 -17.74
C GLU A 31 -21.03 -12.99 -18.07
N ASN A 32 -21.83 -12.31 -17.25
CA ASN A 32 -22.28 -10.94 -17.46
C ASN A 32 -21.17 -9.95 -17.07
N LEU A 33 -20.96 -8.93 -17.90
CA LEU A 33 -20.03 -7.84 -17.61
C LEU A 33 -20.38 -7.08 -16.32
N TRP A 34 -21.63 -7.17 -15.86
CA TRP A 34 -22.06 -6.62 -14.57
C TRP A 34 -21.38 -7.27 -13.36
N GLU A 35 -20.85 -8.49 -13.49
CA GLU A 35 -20.05 -9.16 -12.47
C GLU A 35 -18.85 -8.29 -12.06
N LEU A 36 -18.22 -7.62 -13.03
CA LEU A 36 -17.09 -6.73 -12.81
C LEU A 36 -17.42 -5.58 -11.86
N VAL A 37 -18.67 -5.10 -11.86
CA VAL A 37 -19.10 -4.04 -10.94
C VAL A 37 -19.12 -4.55 -9.50
N ALA A 38 -19.67 -5.74 -9.29
CA ALA A 38 -19.72 -6.34 -7.95
C ALA A 38 -18.34 -6.74 -7.42
N THR A 39 -17.43 -7.22 -8.29
CA THR A 39 -16.05 -7.52 -7.89
C THR A 39 -15.27 -6.25 -7.59
N THR A 40 -15.44 -5.19 -8.39
CA THR A 40 -14.78 -3.90 -8.14
C THR A 40 -15.25 -3.18 -6.86
N MET A 41 -16.47 -3.45 -6.41
CA MET A 41 -16.95 -3.00 -5.08
C MET A 41 -16.26 -3.71 -3.91
N LYS A 42 -15.76 -4.94 -4.10
CA LYS A 42 -15.06 -5.71 -3.06
C LYS A 42 -13.54 -5.56 -3.11
N VAL A 43 -12.99 -5.41 -4.32
CA VAL A 43 -11.55 -5.36 -4.59
C VAL A 43 -11.30 -4.20 -5.54
N THR A 44 -10.34 -3.33 -5.24
CA THR A 44 -10.10 -2.19 -6.13
C THR A 44 -9.73 -2.64 -7.54
N PRO A 45 -10.09 -1.88 -8.61
CA PRO A 45 -9.84 -2.29 -10.00
C PRO A 45 -8.37 -2.67 -10.28
N LEU A 46 -7.43 -2.00 -9.62
CA LEU A 46 -6.01 -2.33 -9.67
C LEU A 46 -5.75 -3.77 -9.21
N HIS A 47 -6.24 -4.15 -8.03
CA HIS A 47 -6.01 -5.49 -7.49
C HIS A 47 -6.75 -6.57 -8.29
N LEU A 48 -7.91 -6.25 -8.88
CA LEU A 48 -8.63 -7.16 -9.78
C LEU A 48 -7.77 -7.53 -11.00
N VAL A 49 -7.30 -6.52 -11.75
CA VAL A 49 -6.45 -6.74 -12.93
C VAL A 49 -5.18 -7.50 -12.56
N GLU A 50 -4.54 -7.11 -11.47
CA GLU A 50 -3.34 -7.82 -11.04
C GLU A 50 -3.60 -9.27 -10.63
N THR A 51 -4.78 -9.57 -10.07
CA THR A 51 -5.17 -10.94 -9.71
C THR A 51 -5.35 -11.79 -10.96
N VAL A 52 -5.99 -11.24 -12.00
CA VAL A 52 -6.15 -11.89 -13.30
C VAL A 52 -4.77 -12.18 -13.92
N LEU A 53 -3.87 -11.20 -13.93
CA LEU A 53 -2.52 -11.38 -14.47
C LEU A 53 -1.68 -12.41 -13.69
N ARG A 54 -1.87 -12.49 -12.36
CA ARG A 54 -1.25 -13.54 -11.52
C ARG A 54 -1.83 -14.92 -11.82
N ALA A 55 -3.15 -15.01 -12.00
CA ALA A 55 -3.83 -16.26 -12.33
C ALA A 55 -3.40 -16.78 -13.71
N GLU A 56 -3.24 -15.90 -14.69
CA GLU A 56 -2.79 -16.26 -16.05
C GLU A 56 -1.32 -16.71 -16.07
N LYS A 57 -0.43 -15.96 -15.43
CA LYS A 57 1.02 -16.21 -15.51
C LYS A 57 1.53 -17.22 -14.47
N GLY A 58 0.74 -17.50 -13.43
CA GLY A 58 1.13 -18.34 -12.29
C GLY A 58 2.33 -17.80 -11.49
N LYS A 59 2.69 -16.52 -11.68
CA LYS A 59 3.87 -15.89 -11.09
C LYS A 59 3.48 -14.59 -10.38
N PRO A 60 4.17 -14.22 -9.28
CA PRO A 60 4.01 -12.91 -8.67
C PRO A 60 4.34 -11.80 -9.67
N LEU A 61 3.52 -10.76 -9.72
CA LEU A 61 3.81 -9.56 -10.50
C LEU A 61 4.94 -8.77 -9.84
N GLY A 62 5.95 -8.41 -10.62
CA GLY A 62 6.93 -7.41 -10.20
C GLY A 62 6.27 -6.04 -10.21
N ARG A 63 6.07 -5.43 -9.03
CA ARG A 63 5.66 -4.02 -8.90
C ARG A 63 6.93 -3.16 -8.84
N PRO A 64 7.43 -2.59 -9.94
CA PRO A 64 8.67 -1.82 -9.94
C PRO A 64 8.57 -0.55 -9.07
N PHE A 65 7.37 -0.01 -8.91
CA PHE A 65 7.11 1.22 -8.16
C PHE A 65 6.57 0.99 -6.74
N GLY A 66 6.56 -0.26 -6.24
CA GLY A 66 6.13 -0.58 -4.88
C GLY A 66 4.62 -0.54 -4.65
N SER A 67 4.22 -0.45 -3.38
CA SER A 67 2.82 -0.34 -2.95
C SER A 67 2.38 1.12 -2.91
N VAL A 68 1.13 1.41 -3.28
CA VAL A 68 0.52 2.73 -3.10
C VAL A 68 0.19 2.99 -1.62
N TYR A 69 0.10 1.94 -0.80
CA TYR A 69 -0.22 2.06 0.62
C TYR A 69 1.00 2.51 1.44
N HIS A 70 0.81 3.57 2.22
CA HIS A 70 1.73 4.01 3.26
C HIS A 70 1.47 3.19 4.54
N PHE A 71 2.29 2.18 4.79
CA PHE A 71 2.12 1.27 5.95
C PHE A 71 2.38 1.92 7.31
N SER A 72 2.95 3.13 7.35
CA SER A 72 3.16 3.90 8.58
C SER A 72 2.92 5.39 8.32
N PRO A 73 1.68 5.88 8.48
CA PRO A 73 1.32 7.27 8.20
C PRO A 73 1.79 8.19 9.34
N TRP A 74 3.11 8.38 9.49
CA TRP A 74 3.70 9.23 10.54
C TRP A 74 3.18 10.68 10.50
N GLN A 75 2.66 11.13 9.36
CA GLN A 75 2.02 12.45 9.22
C GLN A 75 0.73 12.62 10.02
N GLU A 76 0.09 11.52 10.43
CA GLU A 76 -1.11 11.55 11.27
C GLU A 76 -0.78 11.69 12.77
N LEU A 77 0.50 11.53 13.14
CA LEU A 77 0.98 11.64 14.52
C LEU A 77 1.45 13.07 14.81
N MET A 78 0.67 13.80 15.62
CA MET A 78 1.05 15.11 16.13
C MET A 78 1.45 15.01 17.61
N PHE A 79 2.61 15.56 17.96
CA PHE A 79 3.04 15.65 19.36
C PHE A 79 2.62 16.99 19.96
N ASN A 80 1.96 16.95 21.12
CA ASN A 80 1.69 18.16 21.88
C ASN A 80 2.99 18.62 22.58
N PRO A 81 3.51 19.83 22.29
CA PRO A 81 4.70 20.32 22.95
C PRO A 81 4.46 20.58 24.45
N VAL A 82 5.54 20.56 25.22
CA VAL A 82 5.47 20.67 26.70
C VAL A 82 5.08 22.06 27.21
N HIS A 83 4.97 23.07 26.34
CA HIS A 83 4.81 24.48 26.71
C HIS A 83 3.57 24.77 27.59
N LEU A 84 2.55 23.91 27.57
CA LEU A 84 1.33 24.07 28.36
C LEU A 84 1.43 23.52 29.80
N TYR A 85 2.46 22.72 30.10
CA TYR A 85 2.66 22.12 31.43
C TYR A 85 3.95 22.60 32.10
N ARG A 86 5.04 22.77 31.33
CA ARG A 86 6.32 23.22 31.86
C ARG A 86 7.14 23.97 30.81
N LEU A 87 8.04 24.83 31.28
CA LEU A 87 9.01 25.48 30.41
C LEU A 87 9.95 24.46 29.76
N PRO A 88 10.36 24.68 28.49
CA PRO A 88 11.32 23.83 27.82
C PRO A 88 12.69 23.88 28.52
N VAL A 89 13.48 22.84 28.31
CA VAL A 89 14.85 22.77 28.83
C VAL A 89 15.70 23.83 28.12
N ARG A 90 16.55 24.56 28.86
CA ARG A 90 17.50 25.54 28.28
C ARG A 90 18.52 24.83 27.39
N GLU A 91 18.85 25.43 26.25
CA GLU A 91 19.70 24.83 25.20
C GLU A 91 21.06 24.34 25.69
N GLU A 92 21.62 24.96 26.72
CA GLU A 92 22.91 24.61 27.33
C GLU A 92 22.91 23.24 28.05
N LYS A 93 21.74 22.65 28.33
CA LYS A 93 21.64 21.34 28.99
C LYS A 93 21.51 20.22 27.97
N MET A 94 22.57 19.41 27.87
CA MET A 94 22.57 18.20 27.04
C MET A 94 21.46 17.23 27.48
N VAL A 95 20.50 16.96 26.58
CA VAL A 95 19.41 16.01 26.82
C VAL A 95 19.96 14.59 26.69
N LYS A 96 19.89 13.80 27.76
CA LYS A 96 20.28 12.39 27.74
C LYS A 96 19.17 11.57 27.08
N THR A 97 19.52 10.87 26.01
CA THR A 97 18.62 9.97 25.25
C THR A 97 18.82 8.49 25.62
N GLN A 98 19.66 8.20 26.63
CA GLN A 98 19.94 6.86 27.10
C GLN A 98 18.68 6.19 27.65
N VAL A 99 18.44 4.94 27.26
CA VAL A 99 17.31 4.13 27.74
C VAL A 99 17.79 2.77 28.25
N THR A 100 17.04 2.19 29.20
CA THR A 100 17.29 0.83 29.68
C THR A 100 16.07 -0.04 29.37
N ILE A 101 16.28 -1.08 28.55
CA ILE A 101 15.26 -2.07 28.23
C ILE A 101 15.33 -3.21 29.25
N GLY A 102 14.18 -3.57 29.81
CA GLY A 102 14.07 -4.62 30.83
C GLY A 102 14.78 -4.26 32.13
N PRO A 103 14.44 -3.14 32.81
CA PRO A 103 15.13 -2.72 34.03
C PRO A 103 15.09 -3.75 35.17
N ALA A 104 14.05 -4.60 35.22
CA ALA A 104 13.91 -5.69 36.20
C ALA A 104 14.45 -7.05 35.71
N ALA A 105 15.01 -7.13 34.49
CA ALA A 105 15.55 -8.37 33.97
C ALA A 105 16.87 -8.74 34.66
N LYS A 106 17.22 -10.03 34.68
CA LYS A 106 18.53 -10.50 35.17
C LYS A 106 19.71 -9.83 34.46
N LYS A 107 19.52 -9.41 33.20
CA LYS A 107 20.50 -8.68 32.38
C LYS A 107 19.80 -7.54 31.63
N PRO A 108 19.66 -6.35 32.24
CA PRO A 108 19.07 -5.18 31.58
C PRO A 108 19.95 -4.70 30.42
N LEU A 109 19.33 -4.31 29.31
CA LEU A 109 20.03 -3.77 28.14
C LEU A 109 20.05 -2.25 28.21
N LYS A 110 21.23 -1.66 28.38
CA LYS A 110 21.42 -0.21 28.34
C LYS A 110 21.77 0.22 26.92
N LEU A 111 21.03 1.18 26.38
CA LEU A 111 21.24 1.76 25.05
C LEU A 111 21.53 3.25 25.20
N GLU A 112 22.52 3.77 24.48
CA GLU A 112 22.86 5.20 24.50
C GLU A 112 21.78 6.08 23.87
N ILE A 113 21.04 5.55 22.90
CA ILE A 113 19.92 6.19 22.21
C ILE A 113 18.74 5.21 22.13
N PRO A 114 17.48 5.68 21.97
CA PRO A 114 16.31 4.82 21.92
C PRO A 114 16.11 4.19 20.53
N LEU A 115 17.19 3.71 19.92
CA LEU A 115 17.20 3.07 18.60
C LEU A 115 17.99 1.77 18.69
N LEU A 116 17.42 0.70 18.12
CA LEU A 116 18.03 -0.62 18.07
C LEU A 116 17.93 -1.16 16.65
N ILE A 117 19.02 -1.77 16.18
CA ILE A 117 19.03 -2.51 14.92
C ILE A 117 18.36 -3.86 15.17
N THR A 118 17.26 -4.11 14.46
CA THR A 118 16.48 -5.35 14.60
C THR A 118 17.20 -6.56 14.02
N GLY A 119 16.76 -7.77 14.39
CA GLY A 119 17.26 -9.01 13.81
C GLY A 119 16.90 -9.15 12.34
N MET A 120 17.84 -8.84 11.44
CA MET A 120 17.68 -9.00 9.99
C MET A 120 18.24 -10.34 9.51
N SER A 121 17.57 -10.96 8.53
CA SER A 121 17.98 -12.26 7.96
C SER A 121 19.33 -12.16 7.24
N TYR A 122 20.26 -13.04 7.60
CA TYR A 122 21.58 -13.17 6.96
C TYR A 122 21.45 -13.84 5.59
N GLY A 123 21.97 -13.21 4.54
CA GLY A 123 21.95 -13.73 3.17
C GLY A 123 20.65 -13.43 2.40
N GLY A 124 19.53 -13.25 3.10
CA GLY A 124 18.27 -12.79 2.50
C GLY A 124 18.09 -11.28 2.50
N ALA A 125 18.30 -10.63 3.66
CA ALA A 125 18.07 -9.20 3.83
C ALA A 125 19.37 -8.38 3.93
N LEU A 126 20.43 -8.96 4.48
CA LEU A 126 21.74 -8.31 4.63
C LEU A 126 22.89 -9.20 4.19
N SER A 127 23.92 -8.57 3.61
CA SER A 127 25.20 -9.23 3.37
C SER A 127 25.97 -9.46 4.68
N LYS A 128 26.89 -10.43 4.70
CA LYS A 128 27.77 -10.69 5.84
C LYS A 128 28.54 -9.45 6.30
N LYS A 129 29.05 -8.69 5.33
CA LYS A 129 29.82 -7.47 5.58
C LYS A 129 28.95 -6.41 6.25
N ALA A 130 27.71 -6.21 5.76
CA ALA A 130 26.77 -5.26 6.33
C ALA A 130 26.39 -5.61 7.78
N ARG A 131 26.10 -6.89 8.08
CA ARG A 131 25.78 -7.31 9.45
C ARG A 131 26.94 -7.06 10.43
N ILE A 132 28.18 -7.34 10.02
CA ILE A 132 29.36 -7.08 10.86
C ILE A 132 29.59 -5.59 11.05
N ALA A 133 29.39 -4.79 10.00
CA ALA A 133 29.53 -3.34 10.07
C ALA A 133 28.49 -2.70 11.01
N LEU A 134 27.24 -3.18 10.99
CA LEU A 134 26.17 -2.69 11.86
C LEU A 134 26.32 -3.12 13.34
N ALA A 135 27.09 -4.17 13.60
CA ALA A 135 27.36 -4.66 14.96
C ALA A 135 28.59 -4.02 15.60
N ARG A 136 29.36 -3.23 14.83
CA ARG A 136 30.51 -2.46 15.30
C ARG A 136 30.09 -1.02 15.54
#